data_AF-A0A1J4UNR5-F1
#
_entry.id   AF-A0A1J4UNR5-F1
#
_cell.length_a   1.000
_cell.length_b   1.000
_cell.length_c   1.000
_cell.angle_alpha   90.00
_cell.angle_beta   90.00
_cell.angle_gamma   90.00
#
_symmetry.space_group_name_H-M   'P 1'
#
loop_
_entity.id
_entity.type
_entity.pdbx_description
1 polymer ?
#
loop_
_entity_poly.entity_id
_entity_poly.type
_entity_poly.pdbx_seq_one_letter_code
_entity_poly.pdbx_strand_id
1 'polypeptide(L)'
;MSARVLFNCVAGRCSVGKALAPRSDCVDSDGLDTAYQGTTTGVITSGSHGRYSDVCDSETAVREYICYGSQVGFQNLVCGARTHCRDGTCVPV
;
A
#
# COMPACT_ATOMS: atom_id res chain seq x y z
N MET A 1 -36.10 -14.09 -8.14
CA MET A 1 -35.21 -12.92 -8.21
C MET A 1 -34.10 -13.13 -7.18
N SER A 2 -32.91 -13.53 -7.62
CA SER A 2 -31.79 -13.89 -6.73
C SER A 2 -31.09 -12.62 -6.25
N ALA A 3 -31.29 -12.24 -4.99
CA ALA A 3 -30.55 -11.15 -4.37
C ALA A 3 -29.14 -11.66 -4.04
N ARG A 4 -28.16 -11.31 -4.88
CA ARG A 4 -26.74 -11.46 -4.52
C ARG A 4 -26.46 -10.53 -3.34
N VAL A 5 -26.35 -11.09 -2.15
CA VAL A 5 -25.84 -10.37 -0.99
C VAL A 5 -24.39 -10.02 -1.27
N LEU A 6 -24.09 -8.75 -1.55
CA LEU A 6 -22.72 -8.26 -1.64
C LEU A 6 -22.11 -8.34 -0.24
N PHE A 7 -21.29 -9.35 0.00
CA PHE A 7 -20.44 -9.41 1.18
C PHE A 7 -19.31 -8.39 1.00
N ASN A 8 -19.46 -7.22 1.60
CA ASN A 8 -18.35 -6.27 1.69
C ASN A 8 -17.51 -6.67 2.91
N CYS A 9 -16.32 -7.21 2.65
CA CYS A 9 -15.33 -7.57 3.66
C CYS A 9 -14.15 -6.59 3.56
N VAL A 10 -13.80 -5.96 4.69
CA VAL A 10 -12.63 -5.07 4.82
C VAL A 10 -11.85 -5.48 6.07
N ALA A 11 -10.53 -5.66 5.94
CA ALA A 11 -9.61 -6.02 7.04
C ALA A 11 -10.11 -7.19 7.92
N GLY A 12 -10.56 -8.29 7.30
CA GLY A 12 -11.02 -9.50 8.01
C GLY A 12 -12.36 -9.37 8.73
N ARG A 13 -13.07 -8.25 8.58
CA ARG A 13 -14.42 -8.05 9.14
C ARG A 13 -15.42 -7.93 8.01
N CYS A 14 -16.35 -8.88 7.97
CA CYS A 14 -17.47 -8.87 7.03
C CYS A 14 -18.73 -8.42 7.76
N SER A 15 -19.49 -7.49 7.18
CA SER A 15 -20.78 -7.06 7.74
C SER A 15 -21.89 -7.16 6.71
N VAL A 16 -23.04 -7.65 7.14
CA VAL A 16 -24.24 -7.80 6.31
C VAL A 16 -25.03 -6.50 6.36
N GLY A 17 -25.31 -5.90 5.19
CA GLY A 17 -26.33 -4.86 5.05
C GLY A 17 -25.99 -3.45 5.58
N LYS A 18 -24.77 -3.19 6.07
CA LYS A 18 -24.28 -1.83 6.24
C LYS A 18 -23.43 -1.43 5.03
N ALA A 19 -23.67 -0.24 4.50
CA ALA A 19 -22.65 0.45 3.73
C ALA A 19 -21.47 0.67 4.68
N LEU A 20 -20.51 -0.25 4.66
CA LEU A 20 -19.18 0.04 5.15
C LEU A 20 -18.77 1.32 4.42
N ALA A 21 -18.22 2.30 5.16
CA ALA A 21 -17.61 3.48 4.56
C ALA A 21 -16.84 3.04 3.31
N PRO A 22 -16.93 3.77 2.18
CA PRO A 22 -16.39 3.34 0.91
C PRO A 22 -15.04 2.72 1.20
N ARG A 23 -14.91 1.43 0.86
CA ARG A 23 -13.67 0.66 1.01
C ARG A 23 -12.54 1.63 0.73
N SER A 24 -11.59 1.79 1.65
CA SER A 24 -10.40 2.58 1.30
C SER A 24 -9.87 1.91 0.03
N ASP A 25 -10.05 2.57 -1.10
CA ASP A 25 -9.68 1.98 -2.40
C ASP A 25 -8.17 1.72 -2.43
N CYS A 26 -7.45 2.36 -1.50
CA CYS A 26 -6.09 2.06 -1.15
C CYS A 26 -5.98 0.95 -0.10
N VAL A 27 -5.17 -0.05 -0.42
CA VAL A 27 -4.69 -1.12 0.47
C VAL A 27 -3.18 -1.19 0.33
N ASP A 28 -2.50 -1.16 1.47
CA ASP A 28 -1.05 -1.24 1.63
C ASP A 28 -0.73 -2.54 2.39
N SER A 29 0.30 -3.27 1.97
CA SER A 29 0.63 -4.58 2.51
C SER A 29 1.42 -4.55 3.82
N ASP A 30 2.11 -3.46 4.10
CA ASP A 30 3.21 -3.39 5.07
C ASP A 30 3.47 -2.00 5.63
N GLY A 31 2.87 -0.95 5.07
CA GLY A 31 2.81 0.35 5.69
C GLY A 31 4.04 1.21 5.43
N LEU A 32 5.01 1.20 6.35
CA LEU A 32 6.25 1.98 6.22
C LEU A 32 7.47 1.08 6.47
N ASP A 33 7.31 -0.22 6.24
CA ASP A 33 8.29 -1.23 6.63
C ASP A 33 9.30 -1.46 5.49
N THR A 34 10.39 -0.68 5.54
CA THR A 34 11.45 -0.75 4.53
C THR A 34 12.21 -2.08 4.50
N ALA A 35 11.96 -3.01 5.42
CA ALA A 35 12.56 -4.35 5.40
C ALA A 35 11.83 -5.32 4.44
N TYR A 36 10.64 -4.97 3.95
CA TYR A 36 9.86 -5.77 3.03
C TYR A 36 9.57 -4.98 1.76
N GLN A 37 9.48 -5.67 0.61
CA GLN A 37 9.07 -5.02 -0.63
C GLN A 37 7.54 -5.02 -0.67
N GLY A 38 6.97 -3.94 -0.18
CA GLY A 38 5.55 -3.73 -0.12
C GLY A 38 4.91 -3.53 -1.47
N THR A 39 3.59 -3.70 -1.49
CA THR A 39 2.75 -3.29 -2.59
C THR A 39 1.50 -2.58 -2.09
N THR A 40 1.30 -1.39 -2.61
CA THR A 40 0.11 -0.58 -2.40
C THR A 40 -0.78 -0.60 -3.64
N THR A 41 -2.05 -0.96 -3.46
CA THR A 41 -3.06 -1.02 -4.53
C THR A 41 -4.13 0.02 -4.26
N GLY A 42 -4.39 0.90 -5.22
CA GLY A 42 -5.46 1.88 -5.11
C GLY A 42 -5.41 2.96 -6.18
N VAL A 43 -6.12 4.05 -5.95
CA VAL A 43 -6.22 5.19 -6.87
C VAL A 43 -5.17 6.24 -6.51
N ILE A 44 -4.31 6.63 -7.44
CA ILE A 44 -3.42 7.79 -7.26
C ILE A 44 -4.18 9.10 -7.43
N THR A 45 -3.59 10.22 -7.03
CA THR A 45 -4.23 11.55 -7.09
C THR A 45 -4.66 11.96 -8.51
N SER A 46 -4.05 11.43 -9.57
CA SER A 46 -4.49 11.67 -10.95
C SER A 46 -5.74 10.87 -11.36
N GLY A 47 -6.27 10.02 -10.48
CA GLY A 47 -7.46 9.21 -10.71
C GLY A 47 -7.21 7.82 -11.30
N SER A 48 -5.96 7.47 -11.62
CA SER A 48 -5.63 6.12 -12.10
C SER A 48 -5.63 5.10 -10.98
N HIS A 49 -6.31 3.97 -11.17
CA HIS A 49 -6.21 2.83 -10.27
C HIS A 49 -5.05 1.91 -10.68
N GLY A 50 -4.22 1.49 -9.73
CA GLY A 50 -3.05 0.65 -10.02
C GLY A 50 -2.55 -0.11 -8.80
N ARG A 51 -1.52 -0.94 -9.04
CA ARG A 51 -0.70 -1.58 -8.01
C ARG A 51 0.71 -1.03 -8.13
N TYR A 52 1.26 -0.58 -7.02
CA TYR A 52 2.54 0.10 -6.91
C TYR A 52 3.37 -0.66 -5.90
N SER A 53 4.55 -1.12 -6.32
CA SER A 53 5.50 -1.77 -5.41
C SER A 53 6.51 -0.76 -4.92
N ASP A 54 7.06 -0.98 -3.73
CA ASP A 54 8.18 -0.18 -3.25
C ASP A 54 9.39 -0.37 -4.15
N VAL A 55 10.12 0.72 -4.35
CA VAL A 55 11.24 0.79 -5.28
C VAL A 55 12.38 1.57 -4.67
N CYS A 56 13.61 1.26 -5.06
CA CYS A 56 14.74 2.09 -4.71
C CYS A 56 14.69 3.39 -5.49
N ASP A 57 14.62 4.52 -4.79
CA ASP A 57 14.77 5.85 -5.38
C ASP A 57 16.26 6.22 -5.49
N SER A 58 17.09 5.67 -4.60
CA SER A 58 18.55 5.74 -4.64
C SER A 58 19.16 4.52 -3.95
N GLU A 59 20.50 4.41 -3.94
CA GLU A 59 21.21 3.36 -3.18
C GLU A 59 20.95 3.43 -1.65
N THR A 60 20.41 4.53 -1.14
CA THR A 60 20.22 4.74 0.29
C THR A 60 18.78 5.11 0.66
N ALA A 61 17.84 5.03 -0.29
CA ALA A 61 16.44 5.37 -0.03
C ALA A 61 15.46 4.48 -0.80
N VAL A 62 14.43 4.02 -0.09
CA VAL A 62 13.25 3.36 -0.65
C VAL A 62 12.19 4.44 -0.87
N ARG A 63 11.60 4.47 -2.07
CA ARG A 63 10.30 5.09 -2.30
C ARG A 63 9.23 4.08 -1.88
N GLU A 64 8.67 4.34 -0.72
CA GLU A 64 7.59 3.58 -0.11
C GLU A 64 6.26 4.09 -0.65
N TYR A 65 5.48 3.23 -1.31
CA TYR A 65 4.11 3.55 -1.71
C TYR A 65 3.15 3.22 -0.59
N ILE A 66 2.34 4.19 -0.19
CA ILE A 66 1.46 4.07 0.97
C ILE A 66 0.06 4.59 0.71
N CYS A 67 -0.86 4.25 1.60
CA CYS A 67 -2.20 4.80 1.63
C CYS A 67 -2.30 6.08 2.44
N TYR A 68 -2.60 7.20 1.76
CA TYR A 68 -3.09 8.42 2.39
C TYR A 68 -4.62 8.46 2.32
N GLY A 69 -5.25 7.90 3.36
CA GLY A 69 -6.69 7.73 3.37
C GLY A 69 -7.14 6.75 2.28
N SER A 70 -7.82 7.25 1.24
CA SER A 70 -8.29 6.44 0.11
C SER A 70 -7.38 6.49 -1.12
N GLN A 71 -6.31 7.28 -1.10
CA GLN A 71 -5.42 7.47 -2.26
C GLN A 71 -4.05 6.86 -2.03
N VAL A 72 -3.42 6.40 -3.11
CA VAL A 72 -2.01 6.01 -3.13
C VAL A 72 -1.16 7.27 -3.22
N GLY A 73 -0.20 7.39 -2.32
CA GLY A 73 0.93 8.31 -2.44
C GLY A 73 2.23 7.59 -2.15
N PHE A 74 3.29 8.36 -1.87
CA PHE A 74 4.57 7.77 -1.49
C PHE A 74 5.30 8.61 -0.43
N GLN A 75 6.28 7.99 0.21
CA GLN A 75 7.32 8.63 1.01
C GLN A 75 8.69 8.12 0.58
N ASN A 76 9.70 8.98 0.67
CA ASN A 76 11.09 8.54 0.49
C ASN A 76 11.68 8.28 1.87
N LEU A 77 11.92 7.01 2.18
CA LEU A 77 12.46 6.55 3.46
C LEU A 77 13.95 6.22 3.31
N VAL A 78 14.77 6.85 4.13
CA VAL A 78 16.22 6.63 4.12
C VAL A 78 16.56 5.31 4.81
N CYS A 79 17.35 4.48 4.15
CA CYS A 79 17.90 3.26 4.73
C CYS A 79 18.85 3.60 5.89
N GLY A 80 18.71 2.87 7.00
CA GLY A 80 19.52 3.08 8.20
C GLY A 80 21.02 2.84 7.99
N ALA A 81 21.81 3.17 9.01
CA ALA A 81 23.26 2.94 8.97
C ALA A 81 23.60 1.48 8.65
N ARG A 82 24.60 1.26 7.78
CA ARG A 82 25.04 -0.07 7.29
C ARG A 82 23.96 -0.85 6.53
N THR A 83 23.02 -0.15 5.91
CA THR A 83 22.08 -0.73 4.96
C THR A 83 22.07 0.06 3.66
N HIS A 84 21.71 -0.57 2.55
CA HIS A 84 21.52 0.04 1.25
C HIS A 84 20.21 -0.44 0.64
N CYS A 85 19.64 0.34 -0.26
CA CYS A 85 18.43 -0.06 -0.96
C CYS A 85 18.76 -1.06 -2.06
N ARG A 86 18.03 -2.17 -2.06
CA ARG A 86 18.05 -3.17 -3.12
C ARG A 86 16.64 -3.74 -3.32
N ASP A 87 16.22 -3.79 -4.58
CA ASP A 87 14.93 -4.37 -4.99
C ASP A 87 13.72 -3.82 -4.19
N GLY A 88 13.74 -2.52 -3.87
CA GLY A 88 12.67 -1.86 -3.12
C GLY A 88 12.73 -2.04 -1.59
N THR A 89 13.84 -2.55 -1.06
CA THR A 89 14.00 -2.83 0.39
C THR A 89 15.35 -2.34 0.90
N CYS A 90 15.43 -2.00 2.19
CA CYS A 90 16.70 -1.71 2.86
C CYS A 90 17.33 -3.01 3.36
N VAL A 91 18.46 -3.39 2.76
CA VAL A 91 19.22 -4.61 3.10
C VAL A 91 20.58 -4.26 3.71
N PRO A 92 21.14 -5.11 4.60
CA PRO A 92 22.50 -4.92 5.11
C PRO A 92 23.54 -4.81 3.99
N VAL A 93 24.55 -3.94 4.17
CA VAL A 93 25.76 -3.87 3.32
C VAL A 93 26.68 -5.05 3.53
#